data_AF-A0A0Q9PRJ1-F1
#
_entry.id   AF-A0A0Q9PRJ1-F1
#
_cell.length_a   1.000
_cell.length_b   1.000
_cell.length_c   1.000
_cell.angle_alpha   90.00
_cell.angle_beta   90.00
_cell.angle_gamma   90.00
#
_symmetry.space_group_name_H-M   'P 1'
#
loop_
_entity.id
_entity.type
_entity.pdbx_description
1 polymer ?
#
loop_
_entity_poly.entity_id
_entity_poly.type
_entity_poly.pdbx_seq_one_letter_code
_entity_poly.pdbx_strand_id
1 'polypeptide(L)'
;MSPEQAKALHARYSRRAQPFGLTLEELDFKHFPVHNIYPGIPVMAWLRFPNCAELVEGEVFAWTAKAVEVRWQDGPLTYRTWVWASAVSRRAGESNRNLGERVKRDSNSQ
;
A
#
# COMPACT_ATOMS: atom_id res chain seq x y z
N MET A 1 17.02 -15.87 22.52
CA MET A 1 16.18 -14.74 22.06
C MET A 1 14.73 -15.21 22.04
N SER A 2 13.81 -14.44 22.62
CA SER A 2 12.39 -14.77 22.47
C SER A 2 11.89 -14.41 21.06
N PRO A 3 10.87 -15.10 20.52
CA PRO A 3 10.28 -14.77 19.21
C PRO A 3 9.78 -13.32 19.12
N GLU A 4 9.26 -12.78 20.23
CA GLU A 4 8.83 -11.39 20.39
C GLU A 4 9.99 -10.39 20.22
N GLN A 5 11.14 -10.68 20.84
CA GLN A 5 12.35 -9.84 20.71
C GLN A 5 12.90 -9.87 19.28
N ALA A 6 12.89 -11.04 18.62
CA ALA A 6 13.30 -11.17 17.23
C ALA A 6 12.37 -10.39 16.30
N LYS A 7 11.05 -10.43 16.53
CA LYS A 7 10.05 -9.66 15.75
C LYS A 7 10.21 -8.15 15.94
N ALA A 8 10.39 -7.69 17.17
CA ALA A 8 10.64 -6.28 17.47
C ALA A 8 11.94 -5.77 16.85
N LEU A 9 13.00 -6.60 16.89
CA LEU A 9 14.29 -6.29 16.30
C LEU A 9 14.24 -6.29 14.77
N HIS A 10 13.57 -7.27 14.17
CA HIS A 10 13.35 -7.34 12.72
C HIS A 10 12.54 -6.16 12.21
N ALA A 11 11.48 -5.76 12.93
CA ALA A 11 10.73 -4.55 12.63
C ALA A 11 11.62 -3.30 12.74
N ARG A 12 12.53 -3.23 13.72
CA ARG A 12 13.44 -2.10 13.90
C ARG A 12 14.52 -2.00 12.81
N TYR A 13 15.00 -3.12 12.29
CA TYR A 13 15.98 -3.14 11.18
C TYR A 13 15.34 -2.97 9.81
N SER A 14 14.13 -3.50 9.61
CA SER A 14 13.37 -3.32 8.37
C SER A 14 13.05 -1.83 8.13
N ARG A 15 12.74 -1.08 9.20
CA ARG A 15 12.51 0.38 9.17
C ARG A 15 13.72 1.24 8.76
N ARG A 16 14.95 0.72 8.81
CA ARG A 16 16.14 1.48 8.36
C ARG A 16 16.47 1.25 6.89
N ALA A 17 15.94 0.19 6.29
CA ALA A 17 16.11 -0.04 4.87
C ALA A 17 15.06 0.75 4.09
N GLN A 18 15.48 1.40 3.01
CA GLN A 18 14.52 2.04 2.10
C GLN A 18 13.68 0.93 1.43
N PRO A 19 12.37 1.14 1.25
CA PRO A 19 11.55 0.21 0.51
C PRO A 19 11.99 0.17 -0.95
N PHE A 20 11.84 -0.99 -1.58
CA PHE A 20 11.96 -1.13 -3.02
C PHE A 20 10.72 -0.53 -3.67
N GLY A 21 10.88 0.67 -4.22
CA GLY A 21 9.92 1.26 -5.13
C GLY A 21 10.12 0.76 -6.56
N LEU A 22 9.11 0.99 -7.40
CA LEU A 22 9.22 0.74 -8.82
C LEU A 22 10.26 1.67 -9.47
N THR A 23 11.03 1.13 -10.41
CA THR A 23 11.99 1.94 -11.20
C THR A 23 11.27 2.78 -12.26
N LEU A 24 11.98 3.72 -12.87
CA LEU A 24 11.42 4.56 -13.94
C LEU A 24 10.99 3.73 -15.16
N GLU A 25 11.73 2.68 -15.48
CA GLU A 25 11.43 1.74 -16.56
C GLU A 25 10.18 0.92 -16.25
N GLU A 26 10.01 0.49 -15.00
CA GLU A 26 8.81 -0.22 -14.56
C GLU A 26 7.58 0.70 -14.56
N LEU A 27 7.76 1.97 -14.21
CA LEU A 27 6.69 2.97 -14.18
C LEU A 27 6.23 3.36 -15.58
N ASP A 28 7.18 3.55 -16.49
CA ASP A 28 6.96 3.82 -17.90
C ASP A 28 5.95 4.97 -18.13
N PHE A 29 6.25 6.14 -17.58
CA PHE A 29 5.37 7.32 -17.62
C PHE A 29 5.06 7.81 -19.04
N LYS A 30 5.83 7.38 -20.03
CA LYS A 30 5.56 7.67 -21.44
C LYS A 30 4.27 7.00 -21.91
N HIS A 31 4.04 5.75 -21.52
CA HIS A 31 2.83 4.99 -21.89
C HIS A 31 1.76 5.04 -20.80
N PHE A 32 2.15 5.28 -19.55
CA PHE A 32 1.25 5.35 -18.41
C PHE A 32 1.38 6.72 -17.72
N PRO A 33 0.68 7.75 -18.25
CA PRO A 33 0.78 9.09 -17.69
C PRO A 33 0.30 9.14 -16.23
N VAL A 34 0.91 10.05 -15.47
CA VAL A 34 0.59 10.26 -14.05
C VAL A 34 -0.62 11.15 -13.89
N HIS A 35 -1.56 10.71 -13.07
CA HIS A 35 -2.68 11.47 -12.56
C HIS A 35 -2.41 11.86 -11.11
N ASN A 36 -2.82 13.05 -10.71
CA ASN A 36 -2.65 13.57 -9.35
C ASN A 36 -4.01 13.90 -8.73
N ILE A 37 -4.13 13.76 -7.41
CA ILE A 37 -5.34 14.11 -6.65
C ILE A 37 -5.00 14.86 -5.37
N TYR A 38 -5.91 15.75 -4.99
CA TYR A 38 -5.95 16.39 -3.69
C TYR A 38 -7.42 16.53 -3.21
N PRO A 39 -7.76 16.19 -1.95
CA PRO A 39 -6.87 15.63 -0.92
C PRO A 39 -6.43 14.19 -1.23
N GLY A 40 -5.40 13.71 -0.52
CA GLY A 40 -4.89 12.36 -0.68
C GLY A 40 -5.90 11.28 -0.27
N ILE A 41 -5.89 10.14 -0.97
CA ILE A 41 -6.81 9.03 -0.68
C ILE A 41 -6.17 8.12 0.37
N PRO A 42 -6.83 7.85 1.52
CA PRO A 42 -6.31 6.94 2.53
C PRO A 42 -6.34 5.48 2.06
N VAL A 43 -5.21 4.78 2.20
CA VAL A 43 -5.00 3.41 1.71
C VAL A 43 -4.22 2.55 2.70
N MET A 44 -4.32 1.24 2.49
CA MET A 44 -3.36 0.25 2.98
C MET A 44 -2.50 -0.21 1.80
N ALA A 45 -1.18 -0.18 1.94
CA ALA A 45 -0.25 -0.55 0.88
C ALA A 45 0.76 -1.61 1.35
N TRP A 46 0.95 -2.65 0.55
CA TRP A 46 2.04 -3.59 0.75
C TRP A 46 3.34 -3.01 0.22
N LEU A 47 4.31 -2.77 1.11
CA LEU A 47 5.65 -2.32 0.76
C LEU A 47 6.65 -3.48 0.91
N ARG A 48 7.62 -3.53 0.00
CA ARG A 48 8.73 -4.48 0.04
C ARG A 48 9.99 -3.79 0.54
N PHE A 49 10.65 -4.43 1.49
CA PHE A 49 11.96 -4.08 2.01
C PHE A 49 12.94 -5.22 1.71
N PRO A 50 14.27 -4.99 1.80
CA PRO A 50 15.26 -6.04 1.56
C PRO A 50 15.00 -7.37 2.27
N ASN A 51 14.47 -7.32 3.49
CA ASN A 51 14.32 -8.51 4.34
C ASN A 51 12.86 -8.87 4.68
N CYS A 52 11.87 -8.05 4.27
CA CYS A 52 10.47 -8.30 4.62
C CYS A 52 9.47 -7.61 3.67
N ALA A 53 8.19 -7.90 3.88
CA ALA A 53 7.08 -7.10 3.37
C ALA A 53 6.22 -6.62 4.53
N GLU A 54 5.80 -5.36 4.49
CA GLU A 54 4.94 -4.77 5.52
C GLU A 54 3.72 -4.12 4.88
N LEU A 55 2.58 -4.24 5.55
CA LEU A 55 1.35 -3.56 5.19
C LEU A 55 1.31 -2.23 5.96
N VAL A 56 1.42 -1.12 5.25
CA VAL A 56 1.46 0.23 5.85
C VAL A 56 0.15 0.98 5.60
N GLU A 57 -0.24 1.79 6.57
CA GLU A 57 -1.29 2.80 6.38
C GLU A 57 -0.65 4.05 5.77
N GLY A 58 -1.26 4.60 4.72
CA GLY A 58 -0.74 5.75 4.01
C GLY A 58 -1.79 6.48 3.18
N GLU A 59 -1.33 7.41 2.37
CA GLU A 59 -2.13 8.25 1.50
C GLU A 59 -1.59 8.22 0.07
N VAL A 60 -2.51 8.25 -0.90
CA VAL A 60 -2.20 8.32 -2.33
C VAL A 60 -2.45 9.72 -2.85
N PHE A 61 -1.46 10.28 -3.51
CA PHE A 61 -1.56 11.59 -4.17
C PHE A 61 -1.38 11.50 -5.68
N ALA A 62 -0.70 10.46 -6.18
CA ALA A 62 -0.47 10.26 -7.59
C ALA A 62 -0.64 8.79 -7.99
N TRP A 63 -1.13 8.52 -9.20
CA TRP A 63 -1.24 7.18 -9.74
C TRP A 63 -1.12 7.18 -11.26
N THR A 64 -0.80 6.01 -11.80
CA THR A 64 -0.94 5.68 -13.21
C THR A 64 -1.96 4.54 -13.34
N ALA A 65 -2.19 4.04 -14.57
CA ALA A 65 -3.04 2.87 -14.74
C ALA A 65 -2.49 1.59 -14.06
N LYS A 66 -1.18 1.53 -13.75
CA LYS A 66 -0.51 0.33 -13.22
C LYS A 66 0.11 0.50 -11.84
N ALA A 67 0.39 1.73 -11.41
CA ALA A 67 1.15 2.02 -10.20
C ALA A 67 0.58 3.20 -9.43
N VAL A 68 0.95 3.30 -8.15
CA VAL A 68 0.45 4.31 -7.23
C VAL A 68 1.60 4.84 -6.38
N GLU A 69 1.70 6.15 -6.22
CA GLU A 69 2.59 6.80 -5.26
C GLU A 69 1.93 6.78 -3.88
N VAL A 70 2.52 6.03 -2.96
CA VAL A 70 2.08 5.94 -1.57
C VAL A 70 2.99 6.80 -0.71
N ARG A 71 2.37 7.65 0.10
CA ARG A 71 3.02 8.44 1.15
C ARG A 71 2.62 7.88 2.51
N TRP A 72 3.58 7.62 3.38
CA TRP A 72 3.30 7.19 4.75
C TRP A 72 4.30 7.81 5.73
N GLN A 73 3.99 7.71 7.01
CA GLN A 73 4.85 8.20 8.09
C GLN A 73 5.44 7.00 8.85
N ASP A 74 6.75 7.05 9.12
CA ASP A 74 7.41 6.16 10.07
C ASP A 74 8.21 7.00 11.06
N GLY A 75 7.68 7.11 12.29
CA GLY A 75 8.17 8.03 13.30
C GLY A 75 8.09 9.49 12.83
N PRO A 76 9.18 10.27 12.92
CA PRO A 76 9.19 11.67 12.47
C PRO A 76 9.38 11.82 10.95
N LEU A 77 9.61 10.73 10.22
CA LEU A 77 9.96 10.76 8.81
C LEU A 77 8.75 10.44 7.95
N THR A 78 8.57 11.24 6.89
CA THR A 78 7.59 10.97 5.83
C THR A 78 8.31 10.36 4.64
N TYR A 79 7.81 9.22 4.20
CA TYR A 79 8.34 8.49 3.05
C TYR A 79 7.34 8.52 1.89
N ARG A 80 7.86 8.31 0.70
CA ARG A 80 7.11 8.28 -0.55
C ARG A 80 7.72 7.19 -1.43
N THR A 81 6.89 6.33 -2.01
CA THR A 81 7.37 5.34 -2.97
C THR A 81 6.27 4.93 -3.93
N TRP A 82 6.66 4.50 -5.13
CA TRP A 82 5.75 3.93 -6.10
C TRP A 82 5.66 2.43 -5.91
N VAL A 83 4.43 1.91 -5.90
CA VAL A 83 4.13 0.48 -5.86
C VAL A 83 3.13 0.11 -6.94
N TRP A 84 3.04 -1.17 -7.26
CA TRP A 84 1.99 -1.70 -8.13
C TRP A 84 0.61 -1.37 -7.55
N ALA A 85 -0.33 -0.94 -8.41
CA ALA A 85 -1.68 -0.59 -7.98
C ALA A 85 -2.39 -1.78 -7.29
N SER A 86 -2.08 -3.01 -7.70
CA SER A 86 -2.59 -4.24 -7.07
C SER A 86 -2.06 -4.49 -5.66
N ALA A 87 -0.99 -3.82 -5.24
CA ALA A 87 -0.45 -3.88 -3.88
C ALA A 87 -1.15 -2.89 -2.92
N VAL A 88 -2.07 -2.09 -3.43
CA VAL A 88 -2.77 -1.03 -2.68
C VAL A 88 -4.25 -1.35 -2.58
N SER A 89 -4.80 -1.21 -1.38
CA SER A 89 -6.23 -1.34 -1.10
C SER A 89 -6.73 -0.09 -0.40
N ARG A 90 -7.97 0.34 -0.65
CA ARG A 90 -8.57 1.42 0.14
C ARG A 90 -8.69 0.98 1.59
N ARG A 91 -8.48 1.91 2.53
CA ARG A 91 -8.67 1.62 3.95
C ARG A 91 -10.11 1.15 4.18
N ALA A 92 -10.28 0.01 4.85
CA ALA A 92 -11.57 -0.61 5.10
C ALA A 92 -12.40 0.21 6.11
N GLY A 93 -12.96 1.31 5.62
CA GLY A 93 -13.98 2.16 6.24
C GLY A 93 -14.93 2.74 5.19
N GLU A 94 -14.50 2.83 3.93
CA GLU A 94 -15.32 3.36 2.82
C GLU A 94 -15.79 2.29 1.82
N SER A 95 -15.12 1.13 1.71
CA SER A 95 -15.41 0.13 0.66
C SER A 95 -16.16 -1.12 1.14
N ASN A 96 -16.33 -1.32 2.46
CA ASN A 96 -16.96 -2.54 2.99
C ASN A 96 -18.50 -2.52 2.99
N ARG A 97 -19.14 -1.49 2.41
CA ARG A 97 -20.60 -1.45 2.30
C ARG A 97 -21.15 -2.27 1.12
N ASN A 98 -20.32 -2.59 0.10
CA ASN A 98 -20.87 -3.07 -1.17
C ASN A 98 -20.45 -4.49 -1.60
N LEU A 99 -19.45 -5.11 -0.96
CA LEU A 99 -18.95 -6.42 -1.42
C LEU A 99 -19.56 -7.61 -0.66
N GLY A 100 -19.89 -7.45 0.62
CA GLY A 100 -20.53 -8.50 1.43
C GLY A 100 -22.04 -8.66 1.21
N GLU A 101 -22.70 -7.67 0.59
CA GLU A 101 -24.16 -7.68 0.42
C GLU A 101 -24.60 -8.52 -0.79
N ARG A 102 -23.77 -8.63 -1.85
CA ARG A 102 -24.10 -9.47 -3.01
C ARG A 102 -24.06 -10.97 -2.71
N VAL A 103 -23.17 -11.42 -1.82
CA VAL A 103 -23.02 -12.87 -1.53
C VAL A 103 -24.19 -13.38 -0.68
N LYS A 104 -24.81 -12.53 0.16
CA LYS A 104 -25.96 -12.96 0.99
C LYS A 104 -27.26 -13.12 0.21
N ARG A 105 -27.42 -12.48 -0.95
CA ARG A 105 -28.67 -12.54 -1.72
C ARG A 105 -28.81 -13.88 -2.47
N ASP A 106 -27.69 -14.48 -2.86
CA ASP A 106 -27.69 -15.72 -3.65
C ASP A 106 -27.81 -16.99 -2.78
N SER A 107 -27.53 -16.90 -1.48
CA SER A 107 -27.65 -18.04 -0.56
C SER A 107 -29.06 -18.30 -0.03
N ASN A 108 -30.02 -17.41 -0.29
CA ASN A 108 -31.38 -17.51 0.28
C ASN A 108 -32.46 -17.88 -0.76
N SER A 109 -32.04 -18.45 -1.89
CA SER A 109 -32.93 -19.06 -2.89
C SER A 109 -32.76 -20.58 -2.88
N GLN A 110 -33.21 -21.22 -1.81
CA GLN A 110 -33.58 -22.63 -1.76
C GLN A 110 -34.87 -22.79 -0.97
#